data_AF-A0A069DNM6-F1
#
_entry.id   AF-A0A069DNM6-F1
#
_cell.length_a   1.000
_cell.length_b   1.000
_cell.length_c   1.000
_cell.angle_alpha   90.00
_cell.angle_beta   90.00
_cell.angle_gamma   90.00
#
_symmetry.space_group_name_H-M   'P 1'
#
loop_
_entity.id
_entity.type
_entity.pdbx_description
1 polymer ?
#
loop_
_entity_poly.entity_id
_entity_poly.type
_entity_poly.pdbx_seq_one_letter_code
_entity_poly.pdbx_strand_id
1 'polypeptide(L)'
;MNTLLDSAYMFEHDDIMNAVDEMLEAAKENGGVTRELNDMDIRRMIIRRKYLLQEKEKTKQMADIVASEWKQRINRKDEQIEQINQTIESYVKNRGESLALDVATVGTRTVKHKIEIADIDELTQMLEKQNMKEQFLKAPVLDETAIKNYFIKTLDEAIEKLEEDRKKKLDDLDQQYSDETKDIKKAADKKPIQSKYADLKKEVRNQHDAKVAETIKQFQEWIPGCVNYVPADKSLYVKMN
;
A
#
# COMPACT_ATOMS: atom_id res chain seq x y z
N MET A 1 26.14 -32.04 -20.82
CA MET A 1 26.99 -32.58 -19.74
C MET A 1 27.90 -31.44 -19.28
N ASN A 2 27.43 -30.63 -18.34
CA ASN A 2 28.20 -29.53 -17.72
C ASN A 2 27.96 -29.49 -16.20
N THR A 3 27.79 -30.68 -15.61
CA THR A 3 27.45 -30.86 -14.19
C THR A 3 28.55 -30.41 -13.25
N LEU A 4 29.81 -30.36 -13.70
CA LEU A 4 30.96 -29.87 -12.92
C LEU A 4 31.08 -28.35 -12.88
N LEU A 5 30.64 -27.65 -13.94
CA LEU A 5 30.60 -26.19 -13.99
C LEU A 5 29.38 -25.66 -13.22
N ASP A 6 28.24 -26.34 -13.33
CA ASP A 6 27.07 -26.04 -12.49
C ASP A 6 27.35 -26.38 -11.01
N SER A 7 28.07 -27.46 -10.69
CA SER A 7 28.42 -27.75 -9.29
C SER A 7 29.45 -26.79 -8.72
N ALA A 8 30.40 -26.30 -9.52
CA ALA A 8 31.39 -25.30 -9.09
C ALA A 8 30.74 -23.92 -8.88
N TYR A 9 29.78 -23.52 -9.74
CA TYR A 9 29.00 -22.30 -9.56
C TYR A 9 28.07 -22.36 -8.34
N MET A 10 27.58 -23.55 -7.98
CA MET A 10 26.81 -23.76 -6.75
C MET A 10 27.71 -23.78 -5.50
N PHE A 11 28.92 -24.35 -5.57
CA PHE A 11 29.85 -24.41 -4.44
C PHE A 11 30.41 -23.04 -4.04
N GLU A 12 30.82 -22.19 -4.99
CA GLU A 12 31.20 -20.79 -4.69
C GLU A 12 29.99 -19.92 -4.30
N HIS A 13 28.78 -20.33 -4.68
CA HIS A 13 27.55 -19.64 -4.28
C HIS A 13 27.11 -19.96 -2.85
N ASP A 14 27.21 -21.21 -2.40
CA ASP A 14 26.85 -21.56 -1.03
C ASP A 14 27.73 -20.81 -0.01
N ASP A 15 29.02 -20.65 -0.29
CA ASP A 15 29.92 -19.85 0.57
C ASP A 15 29.55 -18.35 0.62
N ILE A 16 29.11 -17.77 -0.51
CA ILE A 16 28.67 -16.36 -0.56
C ILE A 16 27.31 -16.19 0.11
N MET A 17 26.40 -17.15 -0.05
CA MET A 17 25.07 -17.13 0.55
C MET A 17 25.15 -17.33 2.06
N ASN A 18 25.99 -18.26 2.53
CA ASN A 18 26.26 -18.50 3.94
C ASN A 18 26.91 -17.26 4.60
N ALA A 19 27.85 -16.60 3.94
CA ALA A 19 28.46 -15.37 4.46
C ALA A 19 27.46 -14.20 4.60
N VAL A 20 26.47 -14.10 3.72
CA VAL A 20 25.41 -13.07 3.82
C VAL A 20 24.41 -13.43 4.91
N ASP A 21 24.07 -14.71 5.06
CA ASP A 21 23.16 -15.18 6.11
C ASP A 21 23.81 -15.05 7.51
N GLU A 22 25.11 -15.32 7.65
CA GLU A 22 25.89 -15.05 8.88
C GLU A 22 25.94 -13.54 9.21
N MET A 23 26.11 -12.66 8.21
CA MET A 23 26.05 -11.21 8.41
C MET A 23 24.65 -10.74 8.84
N LEU A 24 23.58 -11.34 8.30
CA LEU A 24 22.20 -11.00 8.64
C LEU A 24 21.81 -11.52 10.02
N GLU A 25 22.31 -12.68 10.43
CA GLU A 25 22.15 -13.22 11.79
C GLU A 25 22.88 -12.36 12.81
N ALA A 26 24.14 -11.98 12.55
CA ALA A 26 24.90 -11.07 13.39
C ALA A 26 24.23 -9.67 13.52
N ALA A 27 23.54 -9.20 12.47
CA ALA A 27 22.76 -7.96 12.51
C ALA A 27 21.47 -8.08 13.33
N LYS A 28 20.80 -9.25 13.32
CA LYS A 28 19.63 -9.52 14.16
C LYS A 28 19.99 -9.63 15.63
N GLU A 29 21.11 -10.28 15.96
CA GLU A 29 21.57 -10.45 17.34
C GLU A 29 22.04 -9.13 17.97
N ASN A 30 22.55 -8.18 17.18
CA ASN A 30 23.00 -6.85 17.63
C ASN A 30 21.95 -5.74 17.47
N GLY A 31 20.66 -6.07 17.37
CA GLY A 31 19.58 -5.08 17.36
C GLY A 31 19.54 -4.17 16.11
N GLY A 32 20.08 -4.63 14.98
CA GLY A 32 20.03 -3.90 13.71
C GLY A 32 21.14 -2.88 13.47
N VAL A 33 22.18 -2.84 14.32
CA VAL A 33 23.35 -1.98 14.06
C VAL A 33 24.23 -2.61 12.99
N THR A 34 23.97 -2.23 11.73
CA THR A 34 24.82 -2.60 10.60
C THR A 34 26.14 -1.84 10.68
N ARG A 35 27.25 -2.58 10.75
CA ARG A 35 28.58 -2.12 10.30
C ARG A 35 28.44 -1.37 8.97
N GLU A 36 29.26 -0.36 8.69
CA GLU A 36 29.29 0.29 7.37
C GLU A 36 29.43 -0.79 6.28
N LEU A 37 28.35 -0.96 5.50
CA LEU A 37 28.28 -1.96 4.44
C LEU A 37 29.00 -1.43 3.21
N ASN A 38 29.89 -2.23 2.63
CA ASN A 38 30.57 -1.85 1.40
C ASN A 38 29.68 -2.12 0.18
N ASP A 39 29.99 -1.49 -0.97
CA ASP A 39 29.21 -1.64 -2.22
C ASP A 39 29.08 -3.11 -2.66
N MET A 40 30.10 -3.94 -2.41
CA MET A 40 30.05 -5.38 -2.71
C MET A 40 29.07 -6.15 -1.82
N ASP A 41 28.91 -5.74 -0.56
CA ASP A 41 27.96 -6.37 0.38
C ASP A 41 26.53 -6.03 -0.06
N ILE A 42 26.29 -4.77 -0.43
CA ILE A 42 25.00 -4.33 -0.97
C ILE A 42 24.65 -5.09 -2.26
N ARG A 43 25.61 -5.25 -3.19
CA ARG A 43 25.41 -6.04 -4.42
C ARG A 43 25.09 -7.50 -4.12
N ARG A 44 25.78 -8.13 -3.17
CA ARG A 44 25.49 -9.51 -2.73
C ARG A 44 24.10 -9.62 -2.12
N MET A 45 23.68 -8.66 -1.29
CA MET A 45 22.33 -8.61 -0.72
C MET A 45 21.24 -8.42 -1.79
N ILE A 46 21.48 -7.60 -2.82
CA ILE A 46 20.55 -7.44 -3.94
C ILE A 46 20.40 -8.75 -4.74
N ILE A 47 21.50 -9.45 -4.98
CA ILE A 47 21.49 -10.76 -5.64
C ILE A 47 20.72 -11.78 -4.79
N ARG A 48 21.01 -11.88 -3.48
CA ARG A 48 20.27 -12.72 -2.53
C ARG A 48 18.78 -12.43 -2.56
N ARG A 49 18.41 -11.16 -2.53
CA ARG A 49 17.02 -10.70 -2.61
C ARG A 49 16.32 -11.18 -3.89
N LYS A 50 17.00 -11.16 -5.03
CA LYS A 50 16.45 -11.66 -6.30
C LYS A 50 16.16 -13.17 -6.23
N TYR A 51 17.06 -13.95 -5.64
CA TYR A 51 16.84 -15.40 -5.46
C TYR A 51 15.71 -15.70 -4.48
N LEU A 52 15.66 -15.01 -3.34
CA LEU A 52 14.58 -15.18 -2.37
C LEU A 52 13.21 -14.82 -2.97
N LEU A 53 13.15 -13.83 -3.87
CA LEU A 53 11.91 -13.52 -4.61
C LEU A 53 11.51 -14.65 -5.57
N GLN A 54 12.47 -15.27 -6.27
CA GLN A 54 12.21 -16.40 -7.15
C GLN A 54 11.77 -17.65 -6.38
N GLU A 55 12.39 -17.92 -5.24
CA GLU A 55 12.04 -19.05 -4.38
C GLU A 55 10.64 -18.87 -3.79
N LYS A 56 10.34 -17.66 -3.27
CA LYS A 56 9.00 -17.29 -2.81
C LYS A 56 7.93 -17.55 -3.87
N GLU A 57 8.21 -17.22 -5.13
CA GLU A 57 7.28 -17.43 -6.24
C GLU A 57 7.08 -18.92 -6.54
N LYS A 58 8.15 -19.72 -6.55
CA LYS A 58 8.05 -21.18 -6.69
C LYS A 58 7.23 -21.82 -5.56
N THR A 59 7.46 -21.41 -4.31
CA THR A 59 6.70 -21.93 -3.17
C THR A 59 5.22 -21.56 -3.26
N LYS A 60 4.88 -20.35 -3.73
CA LYS A 60 3.49 -19.97 -3.99
C LYS A 60 2.84 -20.86 -5.04
N GLN A 61 3.52 -21.08 -6.17
CA GLN A 61 3.00 -21.94 -7.24
C GLN A 61 2.76 -23.38 -6.74
N MET A 62 3.66 -23.92 -5.92
CA MET A 62 3.46 -25.24 -5.29
C MET A 62 2.25 -25.24 -4.35
N ALA A 63 2.06 -24.20 -3.54
CA ALA A 63 0.90 -24.07 -2.66
C ALA A 63 -0.41 -23.99 -3.46
N ASP A 64 -0.42 -23.24 -4.56
CA ASP A 64 -1.59 -23.12 -5.44
C ASP A 64 -1.93 -24.45 -6.13
N ILE A 65 -0.92 -25.22 -6.55
CA ILE A 65 -1.12 -26.57 -7.10
C ILE A 65 -1.77 -27.47 -6.06
N VAL A 66 -1.23 -27.53 -4.84
CA VAL A 66 -1.80 -28.34 -3.75
C VAL A 66 -3.23 -27.88 -3.45
N ALA A 67 -3.49 -26.58 -3.36
CA ALA A 67 -4.82 -26.05 -3.15
C ALA A 67 -5.79 -26.44 -4.28
N SER A 68 -5.32 -26.44 -5.53
CA SER A 68 -6.13 -26.86 -6.68
C SER A 68 -6.50 -28.34 -6.64
N GLU A 69 -5.57 -29.23 -6.24
CA GLU A 69 -5.83 -30.65 -6.09
C GLU A 69 -6.84 -30.94 -4.98
N TRP A 70 -6.72 -30.26 -3.84
CA TRP A 70 -7.68 -30.35 -2.75
C TRP A 70 -9.06 -29.84 -3.18
N LYS A 71 -9.13 -28.71 -3.90
CA LYS A 71 -10.39 -28.21 -4.48
C LYS A 71 -11.02 -29.23 -5.43
N GLN A 72 -10.25 -29.88 -6.29
CA GLN A 72 -10.78 -30.93 -7.17
C GLN A 72 -11.33 -32.12 -6.38
N ARG A 73 -10.64 -32.55 -5.31
CA ARG A 73 -11.13 -33.64 -4.45
C ARG A 73 -12.42 -33.27 -3.72
N ILE A 74 -12.50 -32.03 -3.23
CA ILE A 74 -13.70 -31.49 -2.58
C ILE A 74 -14.86 -31.44 -3.58
N ASN A 75 -14.65 -30.86 -4.77
CA ASN A 75 -15.68 -30.77 -5.80
C ASN A 75 -16.23 -32.15 -6.19
N ARG A 76 -15.38 -33.17 -6.32
CA ARG A 76 -15.83 -34.55 -6.57
C ARG A 76 -16.71 -35.10 -5.44
N LYS A 77 -16.43 -34.72 -4.19
CA LYS A 77 -17.25 -35.11 -3.05
C LYS A 77 -18.57 -34.33 -3.01
N ASP A 78 -18.55 -33.05 -3.34
CA ASP A 78 -19.76 -32.24 -3.47
C ASP A 78 -20.67 -32.77 -4.58
N GLU A 79 -20.12 -33.16 -5.74
CA GLU A 79 -20.87 -33.82 -6.81
C GLU A 79 -21.50 -35.14 -6.35
N GLN A 80 -20.77 -35.96 -5.60
CA GLN A 80 -21.29 -37.21 -5.03
C GLN A 80 -22.43 -36.95 -4.04
N ILE A 81 -22.28 -35.95 -3.16
CA ILE A 81 -23.30 -35.54 -2.20
C ILE A 81 -24.54 -35.02 -2.94
N GLU A 82 -24.36 -34.22 -3.98
CA GLU A 82 -25.47 -33.65 -4.75
C GLU A 82 -26.26 -34.73 -5.49
N GLN A 83 -25.59 -35.73 -6.08
CA GLN A 83 -26.27 -36.89 -6.68
C GLN A 83 -27.10 -37.68 -5.65
N ILE A 84 -26.56 -37.85 -4.43
CA ILE A 84 -27.28 -38.48 -3.32
C ILE A 84 -28.49 -37.63 -2.93
N ASN A 85 -28.31 -36.31 -2.77
CA ASN A 85 -29.38 -35.38 -2.43
C ASN A 85 -30.51 -35.41 -3.46
N GLN A 86 -30.19 -35.38 -4.75
CA GLN A 86 -31.18 -35.48 -5.83
C GLN A 86 -31.97 -36.79 -5.77
N THR A 87 -31.30 -37.90 -5.46
CA THR A 87 -31.94 -39.21 -5.30
C THR A 87 -32.89 -39.21 -4.10
N ILE A 88 -32.46 -38.68 -2.96
CA ILE A 88 -33.27 -38.57 -1.74
C ILE A 88 -34.45 -37.63 -1.98
N GLU A 89 -34.22 -36.48 -2.60
CA GLU A 89 -35.25 -35.49 -2.92
C GLU A 89 -36.33 -36.08 -3.82
N SER A 90 -35.93 -36.79 -4.88
CA SER A 90 -36.85 -37.49 -5.78
C SER A 90 -37.69 -38.52 -5.03
N TYR A 91 -37.07 -39.30 -4.14
CA TYR A 91 -37.77 -40.28 -3.31
C TYR A 91 -38.80 -39.64 -2.37
N VAL A 92 -38.39 -38.60 -1.62
CA VAL A 92 -39.26 -37.90 -0.66
C VAL A 92 -40.40 -37.18 -1.37
N LYS A 93 -40.14 -36.53 -2.51
CA LYS A 93 -41.18 -35.86 -3.32
C LYS A 93 -42.19 -36.85 -3.88
N ASN A 94 -41.74 -38.01 -4.38
CA ASN A 94 -42.63 -39.04 -4.93
C ASN A 94 -43.47 -39.73 -3.85
N ARG A 95 -42.92 -39.87 -2.65
CA ARG A 95 -43.63 -40.50 -1.52
C ARG A 95 -44.57 -39.54 -0.79
N GLY A 96 -44.29 -38.24 -0.78
CA GLY A 96 -45.12 -37.21 -0.16
C GLY A 96 -45.03 -37.14 1.37
N GLU A 97 -44.19 -37.96 2.00
CA GLU A 97 -43.99 -38.03 3.46
C GLU A 97 -42.53 -37.79 3.82
N SER A 98 -42.27 -37.22 5.00
CA SER A 98 -40.92 -37.08 5.54
C SER A 98 -40.33 -38.43 5.96
N LEU A 99 -39.06 -38.64 5.67
CA LEU A 99 -38.29 -39.81 6.09
C LEU A 99 -37.53 -39.50 7.39
N ALA A 100 -37.88 -40.18 8.48
CA ALA A 100 -37.10 -40.14 9.71
C ALA A 100 -36.08 -41.28 9.72
N LEU A 101 -34.80 -40.95 9.84
CA LEU A 101 -33.67 -41.87 9.96
C LEU A 101 -32.97 -41.62 11.30
N ASP A 102 -32.20 -42.60 11.78
CA ASP A 102 -31.43 -42.51 13.03
C ASP A 102 -30.46 -41.32 13.06
N VAL A 103 -29.99 -40.88 11.88
CA VAL A 103 -29.03 -39.80 11.70
C VAL A 103 -29.64 -38.46 11.27
N ALA A 104 -30.85 -38.45 10.70
CA ALA A 104 -31.49 -37.23 10.20
C ALA A 104 -32.98 -37.44 9.85
N THR A 105 -33.74 -36.35 9.80
CA THR A 105 -35.08 -36.34 9.18
C THR A 105 -35.03 -35.55 7.89
N VAL A 106 -35.49 -36.14 6.79
CA VAL A 106 -35.54 -35.50 5.47
C VAL A 106 -36.99 -35.30 5.05
N GLY A 107 -37.37 -34.07 4.71
CA GLY A 107 -38.73 -33.72 4.32
C GLY A 107 -38.75 -32.45 3.47
N THR A 108 -39.90 -32.17 2.85
CA THR A 108 -40.11 -30.93 2.13
C THR A 108 -40.49 -29.82 3.09
N ARG A 109 -39.94 -28.62 2.88
CA ARG A 109 -40.29 -27.41 3.62
C ARG A 109 -40.70 -26.32 2.64
N THR A 110 -41.73 -25.57 2.99
CA THR A 110 -42.08 -24.34 2.27
C THR A 110 -41.03 -23.27 2.57
N VAL A 111 -40.27 -22.90 1.55
CA VAL A 111 -39.37 -21.74 1.58
C VAL A 111 -40.18 -20.52 1.16
N LYS A 112 -40.01 -19.40 1.86
CA LYS A 112 -40.66 -18.13 1.47
C LYS A 112 -40.17 -17.67 0.11
N HIS A 113 -41.06 -17.06 -0.67
CA HIS A 113 -40.70 -16.47 -1.96
C HIS A 113 -39.59 -15.42 -1.78
N LYS A 114 -38.64 -15.43 -2.71
CA LYS A 114 -37.60 -14.40 -2.86
C LYS A 114 -37.87 -13.69 -4.19
N ILE A 115 -37.67 -12.37 -4.21
CA ILE A 115 -37.79 -11.55 -5.42
C ILE A 115 -36.41 -11.01 -5.74
N GLU A 116 -35.99 -11.17 -6.99
CA GLU A 116 -34.77 -10.60 -7.54
C GLU A 116 -35.15 -9.44 -8.46
N ILE A 117 -34.42 -8.34 -8.36
CA ILE A 117 -34.64 -7.15 -9.18
C ILE A 117 -33.82 -7.33 -10.46
N ALA A 118 -34.48 -7.48 -11.60
CA ALA A 118 -33.82 -7.67 -12.89
C ALA A 118 -33.28 -6.35 -13.48
N ASP A 119 -34.02 -5.25 -13.32
CA ASP A 119 -33.65 -3.92 -13.80
C ASP A 119 -33.99 -2.87 -12.74
N ILE A 120 -32.97 -2.10 -12.34
CA ILE A 120 -33.08 -1.05 -11.32
C ILE A 120 -33.71 0.22 -11.90
N ASP A 121 -33.48 0.53 -13.17
CA ASP A 121 -33.97 1.77 -13.78
C ASP A 121 -35.47 1.69 -14.02
N GLU A 122 -35.96 0.55 -14.52
CA GLU A 122 -37.39 0.29 -14.69
C GLU A 122 -38.12 0.26 -13.33
N LEU A 123 -37.51 -0.38 -12.32
CA LEU A 123 -38.03 -0.37 -10.95
C LEU A 123 -38.08 1.05 -10.38
N THR A 124 -37.04 1.87 -10.61
CA THR A 124 -37.00 3.25 -10.14
C THR A 124 -38.11 4.08 -10.78
N GLN A 125 -38.32 3.96 -12.09
CA GLN A 125 -39.42 4.63 -12.77
C GLN A 125 -40.80 4.17 -12.26
N MET A 126 -40.97 2.88 -11.97
CA MET A 126 -42.20 2.36 -11.37
C MET A 126 -42.43 2.96 -9.96
N LEU A 127 -41.39 3.00 -9.13
CA LEU A 127 -41.43 3.55 -7.77
C LEU A 127 -41.68 5.07 -7.77
N GLU A 128 -41.19 5.80 -8.78
CA GLU A 128 -41.51 7.21 -9.00
C GLU A 128 -42.97 7.41 -9.39
N LYS A 129 -43.48 6.63 -10.35
CA LYS A 129 -44.89 6.69 -10.77
C LYS A 129 -45.85 6.38 -9.63
N GLN A 130 -45.42 5.55 -8.66
CA GLN A 130 -46.21 5.19 -7.48
C GLN A 130 -45.95 6.09 -6.27
N ASN A 131 -45.12 7.13 -6.37
CA ASN A 131 -44.72 8.00 -5.26
C ASN A 131 -44.14 7.24 -4.05
N MET A 132 -43.49 6.10 -4.27
CA MET A 132 -42.89 5.27 -3.22
C MET A 132 -41.36 5.34 -3.19
N LYS A 133 -40.73 6.01 -4.17
CA LYS A 133 -39.26 6.12 -4.27
C LYS A 133 -38.59 6.57 -2.97
N GLU A 134 -39.16 7.57 -2.30
CA GLU A 134 -38.59 8.13 -1.07
C GLU A 134 -38.53 7.12 0.09
N GLN A 135 -39.40 6.11 0.10
CA GLN A 135 -39.42 5.08 1.14
C GLN A 135 -38.24 4.09 1.00
N PHE A 136 -37.64 4.01 -0.18
CA PHE A 136 -36.58 3.06 -0.50
C PHE A 136 -35.22 3.73 -0.77
N LEU A 137 -35.18 5.07 -0.82
CA LEU A 137 -33.93 5.82 -0.88
C LEU A 137 -33.23 5.81 0.49
N LYS A 138 -31.94 5.46 0.48
CA LYS A 138 -31.10 5.63 1.67
C LYS A 138 -30.80 7.11 1.87
N ALA A 139 -30.60 7.51 3.13
CA ALA A 139 -30.11 8.86 3.44
C ALA A 139 -28.79 9.13 2.68
N PRO A 140 -28.58 10.35 2.14
CA PRO A 140 -27.34 10.69 1.46
C PRO A 140 -26.18 10.52 2.45
N VAL A 141 -25.23 9.66 2.08
CA VAL A 141 -24.02 9.41 2.87
C VAL A 141 -23.00 10.50 2.52
N LEU A 142 -22.37 11.07 3.54
CA LEU A 142 -21.31 12.08 3.38
C LEU A 142 -20.09 11.44 2.70
N ASP A 143 -19.58 12.07 1.64
CA ASP A 143 -18.36 11.61 0.96
C ASP A 143 -17.11 12.02 1.76
N GLU A 144 -16.61 11.09 2.57
CA GLU A 144 -15.40 11.28 3.38
C GLU A 144 -14.15 11.59 2.53
N THR A 145 -14.07 11.05 1.32
CA THR A 145 -12.88 11.21 0.46
C THR A 145 -12.80 12.62 -0.07
N ALA A 146 -13.93 13.16 -0.54
CA ALA A 146 -14.02 14.54 -0.99
C ALA A 146 -13.61 15.54 0.11
N ILE A 147 -14.05 15.29 1.35
CA ILE A 147 -13.72 16.13 2.51
C ILE A 147 -12.24 16.02 2.88
N LYS A 148 -11.67 14.81 2.92
CA LYS A 148 -10.23 14.60 3.18
C LYS A 148 -9.38 15.34 2.15
N ASN A 149 -9.73 15.21 0.86
CA ASN A 149 -9.03 15.88 -0.23
C ASN A 149 -9.15 17.41 -0.15
N TYR A 150 -10.31 17.94 0.28
CA TYR A 150 -10.48 19.38 0.49
C TYR A 150 -9.52 19.90 1.57
N PHE A 151 -9.44 19.23 2.72
CA PHE A 151 -8.54 19.62 3.82
C PHE A 151 -7.07 19.54 3.42
N ILE A 152 -6.66 18.45 2.75
CA ILE A 152 -5.28 18.27 2.26
C ILE A 152 -4.93 19.38 1.28
N LYS A 153 -5.77 19.61 0.26
CA LYS A 153 -5.53 20.63 -0.75
C LYS A 153 -5.39 22.04 -0.14
N THR A 154 -6.21 22.36 0.86
CA THR A 154 -6.14 23.66 1.55
C THR A 154 -4.80 23.85 2.27
N LEU A 155 -4.28 22.79 2.90
CA LEU A 155 -2.96 22.83 3.55
C LEU A 155 -1.83 22.91 2.53
N ASP A 156 -1.89 22.10 1.47
CA ASP A 156 -0.88 22.08 0.40
C ASP A 156 -0.76 23.43 -0.28
N GLU A 157 -1.89 24.08 -0.63
CA GLU A 157 -1.89 25.43 -1.23
C GLU A 157 -1.27 26.49 -0.30
N ALA A 158 -1.39 26.34 1.02
CA ALA A 158 -0.76 27.25 1.98
C ALA A 158 0.75 27.01 2.08
N ILE A 159 1.20 25.76 2.05
CA ILE A 159 2.62 25.38 2.09
C ILE A 159 3.30 25.77 0.78
N GLU A 160 2.68 25.52 -0.38
CA GLU A 160 3.21 25.88 -1.70
C GLU A 160 3.51 27.39 -1.80
N LYS A 161 2.62 28.25 -1.28
CA LYS A 161 2.87 29.70 -1.23
C LYS A 161 4.10 30.06 -0.39
N LEU A 162 4.32 29.37 0.74
CA LEU A 162 5.53 29.56 1.56
C LEU A 162 6.79 29.08 0.83
N GLU A 163 6.69 27.98 0.09
CA GLU A 163 7.81 27.48 -0.72
C GLU A 163 8.18 28.42 -1.86
N GLU A 164 7.19 29.00 -2.55
CA GLU A 164 7.39 30.01 -3.59
C GLU A 164 8.08 31.27 -3.03
N ASP A 165 7.62 31.76 -1.87
CA ASP A 165 8.22 32.92 -1.20
C ASP A 165 9.67 32.63 -0.76
N ARG A 166 9.95 31.41 -0.29
CA ARG A 166 11.33 30.99 0.02
C ARG A 166 12.19 30.98 -1.22
N LYS A 167 11.68 30.44 -2.33
CA LYS A 167 12.42 30.35 -3.59
C LYS A 167 12.80 31.75 -4.10
N LYS A 168 11.84 32.69 -4.11
CA LYS A 168 12.11 34.10 -4.47
C LYS A 168 13.23 34.71 -3.62
N LYS A 169 13.17 34.54 -2.29
CA LYS A 169 14.21 35.06 -1.39
C LYS A 169 15.59 34.45 -1.63
N LEU A 170 15.65 33.15 -1.97
CA LEU A 170 16.90 32.48 -2.31
C LEU A 170 17.46 32.97 -3.64
N ASP A 171 16.59 33.18 -4.64
CA ASP A 171 16.98 33.71 -5.96
C ASP A 171 17.50 35.15 -5.84
N ASP A 172 16.84 36.01 -5.03
CA ASP A 172 17.30 37.38 -4.74
C ASP A 172 18.69 37.37 -4.06
N LEU A 173 18.89 36.44 -3.12
CA LEU A 173 20.16 36.24 -2.45
C LEU A 173 21.25 35.78 -3.46
N ASP A 174 20.95 34.81 -4.31
CA ASP A 174 21.89 34.32 -5.33
C ASP A 174 22.30 35.44 -6.32
N GLN A 175 21.35 36.30 -6.68
CA GLN A 175 21.62 37.47 -7.51
C GLN A 175 22.53 38.49 -6.80
N GLN A 176 22.24 38.84 -5.53
CA GLN A 176 23.09 39.73 -4.74
C GLN A 176 24.52 39.22 -4.60
N TYR A 177 24.68 37.92 -4.34
CA TYR A 177 26.00 37.30 -4.25
C TYR A 177 26.76 37.36 -5.59
N SER A 178 26.08 37.13 -6.70
CA SER A 178 26.65 37.24 -8.04
C SER A 178 27.13 38.67 -8.32
N ASP A 179 26.32 39.68 -7.99
CA ASP A 179 26.63 41.09 -8.22
C ASP A 179 27.79 41.58 -7.32
N GLU A 180 27.82 41.19 -6.05
CA GLU A 180 28.91 41.55 -5.11
C GLU A 180 30.25 40.87 -5.45
N THR A 181 30.22 39.70 -6.09
CA THR A 181 31.45 38.93 -6.39
C THR A 181 31.95 39.08 -7.82
N LYS A 182 31.22 39.81 -8.67
CA LYS A 182 31.49 40.00 -10.11
C LYS A 182 32.85 40.63 -10.40
N ASP A 183 33.23 41.63 -9.61
CA ASP A 183 34.47 42.40 -9.81
C ASP A 183 35.65 41.91 -8.94
N ILE A 184 35.43 40.91 -8.09
CA ILE A 184 36.46 40.37 -7.18
C ILE A 184 37.31 39.33 -7.94
N LYS A 185 38.59 39.64 -8.16
CA LYS A 185 39.52 38.75 -8.90
C LYS A 185 40.19 37.69 -8.05
N LYS A 186 40.33 37.88 -6.73
CA LYS A 186 41.03 36.97 -5.82
C LYS A 186 40.05 36.10 -5.04
N ALA A 187 40.29 34.78 -5.03
CA ALA A 187 39.45 33.83 -4.31
C ALA A 187 39.47 34.01 -2.78
N ALA A 188 40.59 34.50 -2.21
CA ALA A 188 40.70 34.77 -0.78
C ALA A 188 39.69 35.84 -0.30
N ASP A 189 39.47 36.86 -1.12
CA ASP A 189 38.57 37.97 -0.80
C ASP A 189 37.08 37.60 -0.98
N LYS A 190 36.79 36.49 -1.70
CA LYS A 190 35.43 35.93 -1.85
C LYS A 190 35.00 35.06 -0.67
N LYS A 191 35.93 34.40 0.03
CA LYS A 191 35.64 33.51 1.17
C LYS A 191 34.78 34.15 2.28
N PRO A 192 35.05 35.38 2.77
CA PRO A 192 34.23 35.99 3.81
C PRO A 192 32.80 36.29 3.33
N ILE A 193 32.63 36.64 2.05
CA ILE A 193 31.30 36.89 1.43
C ILE A 193 30.55 35.57 1.29
N GLN A 194 31.22 34.51 0.86
CA GLN A 194 30.64 33.17 0.72
C GLN A 194 30.19 32.58 2.07
N SER A 195 30.93 32.83 3.15
CA SER A 195 30.52 32.43 4.51
C SER A 195 29.25 33.15 4.96
N LYS A 196 29.22 34.49 4.84
CA LYS A 196 28.02 35.29 5.17
C LYS A 196 26.80 34.85 4.36
N TYR A 197 27.01 34.51 3.10
CA TYR A 197 25.97 34.01 2.21
C TYR A 197 25.41 32.65 2.63
N ALA A 198 26.28 31.73 3.04
CA ALA A 198 25.87 30.42 3.56
C ALA A 198 25.04 30.56 4.85
N ASP A 199 25.43 31.48 5.74
CA ASP A 199 24.70 31.78 6.97
C ASP A 199 23.32 32.37 6.67
N LEU A 200 23.22 33.33 5.74
CA LEU A 200 21.95 33.91 5.28
C LEU A 200 21.04 32.86 4.63
N LYS A 201 21.57 31.98 3.78
CA LYS A 201 20.79 30.86 3.20
C LYS A 201 20.27 29.91 4.27
N LYS A 202 21.07 29.63 5.30
CA LYS A 202 20.66 28.81 6.44
C LYS A 202 19.56 29.49 7.25
N GLU A 203 19.67 30.79 7.47
CA GLU A 203 18.66 31.57 8.19
C GLU A 203 17.32 31.62 7.43
N VAL A 204 17.34 31.83 6.11
CA VAL A 204 16.13 31.77 5.27
C VAL A 204 15.45 30.40 5.35
N ARG A 205 16.23 29.31 5.38
CA ARG A 205 15.67 27.95 5.56
C ARG A 205 15.05 27.77 6.94
N ASN A 206 15.73 28.18 8.00
CA ASN A 206 15.20 28.09 9.36
C ASN A 206 13.90 28.91 9.54
N GLN A 207 13.85 30.12 8.97
CA GLN A 207 12.65 30.96 9.00
C GLN A 207 11.49 30.33 8.22
N HIS A 208 11.78 29.72 7.07
CA HIS A 208 10.77 29.00 6.31
C HIS A 208 10.22 27.79 7.07
N ASP A 209 11.10 26.97 7.65
CA ASP A 209 10.69 25.77 8.39
C ASP A 209 9.87 26.14 9.64
N ALA A 210 10.21 27.25 10.30
CA ALA A 210 9.41 27.79 11.40
C ALA A 210 8.01 28.25 10.93
N LYS A 211 7.91 28.91 9.79
CA LYS A 211 6.61 29.33 9.21
C LYS A 211 5.77 28.13 8.80
N VAL A 212 6.36 27.12 8.16
CA VAL A 212 5.65 25.88 7.80
C VAL A 212 5.12 25.19 9.05
N ALA A 213 5.93 25.08 10.11
CA ALA A 213 5.49 24.51 11.37
C ALA A 213 4.35 25.31 12.03
N GLU A 214 4.40 26.64 11.97
CA GLU A 214 3.34 27.52 12.46
C GLU A 214 2.04 27.34 11.66
N THR A 215 2.12 27.30 10.32
CA THR A 215 0.97 27.05 9.44
C THR A 215 0.34 25.68 9.68
N ILE A 216 1.14 24.63 9.88
CA ILE A 216 0.63 23.30 10.23
C ILE A 216 -0.09 23.35 11.59
N LYS A 217 0.43 24.09 12.57
CA LYS A 217 -0.20 24.23 13.88
C LYS A 217 -1.54 24.98 13.80
N GLN A 218 -1.58 26.09 13.06
CA GLN A 218 -2.82 26.84 12.82
C GLN A 218 -3.86 25.98 12.08
N PHE A 219 -3.42 25.15 11.13
CA PHE A 219 -4.28 24.20 10.45
C PHE A 219 -4.83 23.13 11.41
N GLN A 220 -4.01 22.59 12.32
CA GLN A 220 -4.45 21.65 13.35
C GLN A 220 -5.47 22.26 14.32
N GLU A 221 -5.37 23.56 14.61
CA GLU A 221 -6.35 24.29 15.43
C GLU A 221 -7.65 24.60 14.67
N TRP A 222 -7.57 24.74 13.34
CA TRP A 222 -8.71 25.03 12.48
C TRP A 222 -9.56 23.80 12.14
N ILE A 223 -8.93 22.62 11.98
CA ILE A 223 -9.68 21.40 11.64
C ILE A 223 -10.63 20.98 12.77
N PRO A 224 -11.85 20.50 12.45
CA PRO A 224 -12.78 20.04 13.47
C PRO A 224 -12.21 18.86 14.26
N GLY A 225 -12.55 18.73 15.55
CA GLY A 225 -12.05 17.66 16.42
C GLY A 225 -12.41 16.22 16.00
N CYS A 226 -13.22 16.04 14.95
CA CYS A 226 -13.48 14.75 14.30
C CYS A 226 -12.49 14.41 13.18
N VAL A 227 -11.55 15.29 12.85
CA VAL A 227 -10.52 15.12 11.82
C VAL A 227 -9.15 15.09 12.50
N ASN A 228 -8.44 13.97 12.35
CA ASN A 228 -7.08 13.82 12.86
C ASN A 228 -6.06 14.14 11.78
N TYR A 229 -5.17 15.09 12.05
CA TYR A 229 -4.01 15.34 11.21
C TYR A 229 -2.94 14.26 11.41
N VAL A 230 -2.45 13.67 10.32
CA VAL A 230 -1.32 12.73 10.31
C VAL A 230 -0.18 13.38 9.51
N PRO A 231 1.00 13.57 10.11
CA PRO A 231 2.13 14.18 9.41
C PRO A 231 2.65 13.27 8.29
N ALA A 232 3.18 13.88 7.23
CA ALA A 232 3.78 13.17 6.12
C ALA A 232 4.99 12.34 6.59
N ASP A 233 4.95 11.04 6.32
CA ASP A 233 6.04 10.12 6.64
C ASP A 233 7.17 10.26 5.61
N LYS A 234 8.39 10.52 6.08
CA LYS A 234 9.59 10.58 5.24
C LYS A 234 10.14 9.17 5.02
N SER A 235 9.30 8.27 4.53
CA SER A 235 9.70 6.90 4.23
C SER A 235 10.60 6.83 2.97
N LEU A 236 11.57 5.92 2.99
CA LEU A 236 12.53 5.69 1.91
C LEU A 236 11.83 5.05 0.70
N TYR A 237 11.84 5.72 -0.46
CA TYR A 237 11.31 5.17 -1.71
C TYR A 237 12.41 4.48 -2.53
N VAL A 238 12.27 3.18 -2.77
CA VAL A 238 13.18 2.39 -3.62
C VAL A 238 12.42 1.88 -4.84
N LYS A 239 12.73 2.40 -6.03
CA LYS A 239 12.15 1.99 -7.30
C LYS A 239 13.07 0.98 -7.99
N MET A 240 12.55 -0.21 -8.30
CA MET A 240 13.25 -1.17 -9.18
C MET A 240 12.84 -0.93 -10.64
N ASN A 241 13.82 -0.96 -11.54
CA ASN A 241 13.60 -1.02 -12.99
C ASN A 241 13.44 -2.47 -13.44
#